data_AF-A0A2A4AHP8-F1
#
_entry.id   AF-A0A2A4AHP8-F1
#
_cell.length_a   1.000
_cell.length_b   1.000
_cell.length_c   1.000
_cell.angle_alpha   90.00
_cell.angle_beta   90.00
_cell.angle_gamma   90.00
#
_symmetry.space_group_name_H-M   'P 1'
#
loop_
_entity.id
_entity.type
_entity.pdbx_description
1 polymer ?
#
loop_
_entity_poly.entity_id
_entity_poly.type
_entity_poly.pdbx_seq_one_letter_code
_entity_poly.pdbx_strand_id
1 'polypeptide(L)'
;MSTRSNPFRPTFGVPPLYWVGRTAVLDAFRNALQSPAGASARTMIVSGARGIGKTVLLNELEDTAKAQGWICIRASGRTNMVEELVETTIPRLIEQLAPRDKRKINRIGIGGVGSIGLEHNTDEPYKPTLNTRLRDLLAQLSGVGILLSIDEVQDASVEDLTSIAVAYQDLLRDELDISFVAAGLPQGVNRLLDLPGVTFLRRAQRFVLGPLSAGNAAEAFTATAADSGLNFSEEAISKAVELSKGYPYLVQLVGSLAWERANARDETKIAASDVDSIADEAISILCTQVHLPAASSLPPAQRQFLDSMSSASVDGIATITEIAESQGRTVRSLSATRQRLIDADLIEPAAHGELQFVIPYMECFFNSTDKLGRVD
;
A
#
# COMPACT_ATOMS: atom_id res chain seq x y z
N MET A 1 -21.42 25.69 20.35
CA MET A 1 -20.33 24.70 20.31
C MET A 1 -19.63 24.85 18.98
N SER A 2 -18.34 25.20 18.94
CA SER A 2 -17.60 25.11 17.67
C SER A 2 -17.54 23.63 17.30
N THR A 3 -18.09 23.25 16.16
CA THR A 3 -18.05 21.87 15.67
C THR A 3 -16.62 21.57 15.24
N ARG A 4 -15.79 21.08 16.17
CA ARG A 4 -14.47 20.54 15.83
C ARG A 4 -14.68 19.25 15.02
N SER A 5 -13.77 18.98 14.09
CA SER A 5 -13.78 17.76 13.28
C SER A 5 -12.56 16.93 13.62
N ASN A 6 -12.75 15.60 13.71
CA ASN A 6 -11.66 14.69 14.00
C ASN A 6 -10.67 14.69 12.81
N PRO A 7 -9.40 15.07 13.03
CA PRO A 7 -8.42 15.17 11.95
C PRO A 7 -7.81 13.80 11.57
N PHE A 8 -7.98 12.77 12.40
CA PHE A 8 -7.44 11.45 12.14
C PHE A 8 -8.32 10.65 11.18
N ARG A 9 -7.69 9.83 10.34
CA ARG A 9 -8.35 9.07 9.27
C ARG A 9 -8.02 7.59 9.37
N PRO A 10 -8.62 6.83 10.31
CA PRO A 10 -8.35 5.41 10.50
C PRO A 10 -9.08 4.54 9.46
N THR A 11 -8.91 4.85 8.17
CA THR A 11 -9.54 4.13 7.06
C THR A 11 -8.48 3.62 6.09
N PHE A 12 -8.59 2.37 5.65
CA PHE A 12 -7.63 1.78 4.71
C PHE A 12 -7.55 2.56 3.40
N GLY A 13 -6.32 2.80 2.95
CA GLY A 13 -6.04 3.44 1.67
C GLY A 13 -6.30 4.95 1.62
N VAL A 14 -6.83 5.54 2.70
CA VAL A 14 -7.01 7.00 2.80
C VAL A 14 -5.72 7.62 3.34
N PRO A 15 -5.12 8.61 2.66
CA PRO A 15 -3.95 9.28 3.17
C PRO A 15 -4.27 10.07 4.45
N PRO A 16 -3.36 10.09 5.44
CA PRO A 16 -3.50 10.95 6.61
C PRO A 16 -3.53 12.41 6.18
N LEU A 17 -4.11 13.28 7.00
CA LEU A 17 -4.03 14.73 6.75
C LEU A 17 -2.58 15.23 6.74
N TYR A 18 -1.74 14.64 7.59
CA TYR A 18 -0.34 15.01 7.72
C TYR A 18 0.53 13.78 7.45
N TRP A 19 1.37 13.91 6.42
CA TRP A 19 2.33 12.88 6.07
C TRP A 19 3.57 13.00 6.96
N VAL A 20 3.98 11.88 7.57
CA VAL A 20 5.17 11.82 8.43
C VAL A 20 6.07 10.65 8.08
N GLY A 21 7.37 10.90 8.06
CA GLY A 21 8.40 9.91 7.75
C GLY A 21 8.47 9.52 6.28
N ARG A 22 9.24 8.47 5.99
CA ARG A 22 9.47 7.93 4.61
C ARG A 22 9.99 8.97 3.61
N THR A 23 10.57 10.06 4.09
CA THR A 23 11.11 11.16 3.28
C THR A 23 12.15 10.65 2.28
N ALA A 24 13.02 9.72 2.68
CA ALA A 24 13.98 9.10 1.79
C ALA A 24 13.35 8.46 0.54
N VAL A 25 12.15 7.87 0.64
CA VAL A 25 11.45 7.28 -0.51
C VAL A 25 10.90 8.39 -1.41
N LEU A 26 10.19 9.36 -0.82
CA LEU A 26 9.59 10.47 -1.54
C LEU A 26 10.64 11.35 -2.23
N ASP A 27 11.75 11.63 -1.56
CA ASP A 27 12.84 12.44 -2.09
C ASP A 27 13.56 11.71 -3.23
N ALA A 28 13.84 10.41 -3.05
CA ALA A 28 14.41 9.59 -4.12
C ALA A 28 13.51 9.62 -5.36
N PHE A 29 12.19 9.45 -5.18
CA PHE A 29 11.23 9.45 -6.28
C PHE A 29 11.10 10.81 -6.94
N ARG A 30 10.96 11.88 -6.14
CA ARG A 30 10.84 13.26 -6.65
C ARG A 30 12.03 13.63 -7.52
N ASN A 31 13.24 13.30 -7.08
CA ASN A 31 14.47 13.55 -7.83
C ASN A 31 14.56 12.68 -9.10
N ALA A 32 14.03 11.46 -9.06
CA ALA A 32 14.03 10.56 -10.21
C ALA A 32 13.18 11.07 -11.38
N LEU A 33 12.02 11.64 -11.08
CA LEU A 33 11.10 12.17 -12.09
C LEU A 33 11.67 13.38 -12.83
N GLN A 34 12.59 14.13 -12.20
CA GLN A 34 13.29 15.28 -12.80
C GLN A 34 14.56 14.86 -13.55
N SER A 35 15.07 13.66 -13.30
CA SER A 35 16.25 13.11 -13.97
C SER A 35 15.87 12.57 -15.36
N PRO A 36 16.80 12.38 -16.32
CA PRO A 36 16.50 11.73 -17.60
C PRO A 36 15.94 10.31 -17.47
N ALA A 37 15.43 9.76 -18.59
CA ALA A 37 15.00 8.37 -18.67
C ALA A 37 16.11 7.40 -18.20
N GLY A 38 15.73 6.37 -17.44
CA GLY A 38 16.65 5.37 -16.91
C GLY A 38 17.27 5.65 -15.53
N ALA A 39 16.96 6.79 -14.88
CA ALA A 39 17.33 6.99 -13.48
C ALA A 39 16.75 5.88 -12.58
N SER A 40 17.57 5.23 -11.74
CA SER A 40 17.19 4.01 -11.02
C SER A 40 15.96 4.17 -10.12
N ALA A 41 15.74 5.38 -9.61
CA ALA A 41 14.61 5.71 -8.74
C ALA A 41 13.29 5.94 -9.53
N ARG A 42 13.29 5.88 -10.87
CA ARG A 42 12.07 5.83 -11.69
C ARG A 42 11.43 4.43 -11.70
N THR A 43 12.13 3.41 -11.20
CA THR A 43 11.59 2.07 -10.96
C THR A 43 11.66 1.76 -9.47
N MET A 44 10.52 1.77 -8.78
CA MET A 44 10.45 1.48 -7.35
C MET A 44 9.60 0.24 -7.06
N ILE A 45 10.03 -0.54 -6.08
CA ILE A 45 9.26 -1.63 -5.52
C ILE A 45 9.19 -1.47 -4.01
N VAL A 46 7.97 -1.40 -3.49
CA VAL A 46 7.68 -1.20 -2.07
C VAL A 46 7.06 -2.49 -1.51
N SER A 47 7.64 -3.01 -0.43
CA SER A 47 7.08 -4.15 0.30
C SER A 47 6.85 -3.83 1.77
N GLY A 48 6.10 -4.69 2.47
CA GLY A 48 5.88 -4.62 3.91
C GLY A 48 4.48 -5.07 4.31
N ALA A 49 4.23 -5.02 5.62
CA ALA A 49 3.03 -5.58 6.24
C ALA A 49 1.72 -4.95 5.77
N ARG A 50 0.61 -5.66 5.97
CA ARG A 50 -0.73 -5.08 5.86
C ARG A 50 -0.83 -3.89 6.82
N GLY A 51 -1.56 -2.84 6.43
CA GLY A 51 -1.75 -1.62 7.24
C GLY A 51 -0.48 -0.81 7.55
N ILE A 52 0.69 -1.21 7.04
CA ILE A 52 1.93 -0.42 7.15
C ILE A 52 1.92 0.82 6.25
N GLY A 53 0.84 1.09 5.50
CA GLY A 53 0.70 2.30 4.69
C GLY A 53 1.38 2.25 3.31
N LYS A 54 1.48 1.07 2.68
CA LYS A 54 1.95 0.90 1.29
C LYS A 54 1.07 1.65 0.28
N THR A 55 -0.23 1.40 0.27
CA THR A 55 -1.21 2.09 -0.60
C THR A 55 -1.17 3.60 -0.41
N VAL A 56 -1.04 4.04 0.84
CA VAL A 56 -0.95 5.45 1.21
C VAL A 56 0.35 6.07 0.67
N LEU A 57 1.48 5.37 0.76
CA LEU A 57 2.72 5.79 0.09
C LEU A 57 2.59 5.83 -1.43
N LEU A 58 1.93 4.84 -2.03
CA LEU A 58 1.73 4.80 -3.48
C LEU A 58 0.90 6.01 -3.95
N ASN A 59 -0.14 6.38 -3.22
CA ASN A 59 -0.92 7.60 -3.48
C ASN A 59 -0.06 8.87 -3.40
N GLU A 60 0.79 9.02 -2.38
CA GLU A 60 1.70 10.18 -2.28
C GLU A 60 2.73 10.24 -3.42
N LEU A 61 3.24 9.09 -3.86
CA LEU A 61 4.12 9.02 -5.03
C LEU A 61 3.37 9.46 -6.29
N GLU A 62 2.13 9.02 -6.47
CA GLU A 62 1.29 9.48 -7.57
C GLU A 62 0.98 10.97 -7.51
N ASP A 63 0.69 11.52 -6.33
CA ASP A 63 0.42 12.95 -6.17
C ASP A 63 1.69 13.78 -6.38
N THR A 64 2.84 13.28 -5.96
CA THR A 64 4.16 13.84 -6.29
C THR A 64 4.40 13.86 -7.80
N ALA A 65 4.02 12.80 -8.51
CA ALA A 65 4.16 12.73 -9.97
C ALA A 65 3.21 13.71 -10.67
N LYS A 66 1.92 13.75 -10.28
CA LYS A 66 0.94 14.71 -10.81
C LYS A 66 1.36 16.15 -10.58
N ALA A 67 1.93 16.48 -9.42
CA ALA A 67 2.46 17.80 -9.12
C ALA A 67 3.61 18.21 -10.04
N GLN A 68 4.32 17.25 -10.63
CA GLN A 68 5.34 17.46 -11.67
C GLN A 68 4.78 17.31 -13.10
N GLY A 69 3.46 17.21 -13.27
CA GLY A 69 2.80 17.13 -14.57
C GLY A 69 2.79 15.73 -15.20
N TRP A 70 3.24 14.69 -14.49
CA TRP A 70 3.19 13.32 -14.99
C TRP A 70 1.76 12.77 -15.03
N ILE A 71 1.47 11.92 -16.01
CA ILE A 71 0.20 11.22 -16.12
C ILE A 71 0.29 9.90 -15.34
N CYS A 72 -0.52 9.75 -14.30
CA CYS A 72 -0.57 8.53 -13.50
C CYS A 72 -1.62 7.56 -14.05
N ILE A 73 -1.22 6.32 -14.30
CA ILE A 73 -2.09 5.19 -14.62
C ILE A 73 -1.93 4.10 -13.58
N ARG A 74 -3.05 3.60 -13.08
CA ARG A 74 -3.09 2.53 -12.09
C ARG A 74 -3.46 1.22 -12.78
N ALA A 75 -2.59 0.21 -12.71
CA ALA A 75 -2.99 -1.15 -13.01
C ALA A 75 -3.74 -1.69 -11.79
N SER A 76 -5.07 -1.53 -11.81
CA SER A 76 -5.96 -1.92 -10.71
C SER A 76 -6.65 -3.23 -11.08
N GLY A 77 -6.72 -4.19 -10.15
CA GLY A 77 -7.49 -5.42 -10.34
C GLY A 77 -6.68 -6.70 -10.12
N ARG A 78 -7.39 -7.79 -9.83
CA ARG A 78 -6.77 -9.11 -9.62
C ARG A 78 -6.45 -9.81 -10.96
N THR A 79 -7.29 -9.57 -11.96
CA THR A 79 -7.21 -10.12 -13.31
C THR A 79 -7.62 -9.04 -14.31
N ASN A 80 -7.10 -9.13 -15.54
CA ASN A 80 -7.46 -8.28 -16.69
C ASN A 80 -7.00 -6.81 -16.53
N MET A 81 -5.98 -6.57 -15.70
CA MET A 81 -5.40 -5.23 -15.56
C MET A 81 -4.91 -4.68 -16.90
N VAL A 82 -4.26 -5.54 -17.69
CA VAL A 82 -3.73 -5.14 -19.00
C VAL A 82 -4.86 -4.81 -19.96
N GLU A 83 -5.92 -5.62 -19.98
CA GLU A 83 -7.10 -5.40 -20.81
C GLU A 83 -7.77 -4.07 -20.45
N GLU A 84 -8.00 -3.79 -19.16
CA GLU A 84 -8.56 -2.52 -18.71
C GLU A 84 -7.69 -1.32 -19.11
N LEU A 85 -6.37 -1.43 -18.98
CA LEU A 85 -5.43 -0.39 -19.40
C LEU A 85 -5.53 -0.12 -20.91
N VAL A 86 -5.56 -1.19 -21.70
CA VAL A 86 -5.54 -1.14 -23.17
C VAL A 86 -6.85 -0.65 -23.77
N GLU A 87 -7.97 -1.11 -23.23
CA GLU A 87 -9.30 -0.92 -23.80
C GLU A 87 -10.04 0.29 -23.22
N THR A 88 -9.72 0.67 -21.98
CA THR A 88 -10.48 1.73 -21.27
C THR A 88 -9.59 2.87 -20.77
N THR A 89 -8.62 2.59 -19.89
CA THR A 89 -7.93 3.64 -19.13
C THR A 89 -7.08 4.54 -20.01
N ILE A 90 -6.20 3.96 -20.84
CA ILE A 90 -5.32 4.74 -21.73
C ILE A 90 -6.12 5.47 -22.83
N PRO A 91 -7.06 4.82 -23.54
CA PRO A 91 -7.88 5.52 -24.54
C PRO A 91 -8.62 6.74 -23.98
N ARG A 92 -9.21 6.62 -22.78
CA ARG A 92 -9.90 7.73 -22.12
C ARG A 92 -8.96 8.89 -21.79
N LEU A 93 -7.72 8.60 -21.35
CA LEU A 93 -6.72 9.63 -21.07
C LEU A 93 -6.28 10.35 -22.34
N ILE A 94 -6.07 9.63 -23.43
CA ILE A 94 -5.75 10.22 -24.74
C ILE A 94 -6.88 11.17 -25.19
N GLU A 95 -8.15 10.76 -25.07
CA GLU A 95 -9.29 11.62 -25.40
C GLU A 95 -9.35 12.89 -24.51
N GLN A 96 -9.00 12.75 -23.23
CA GLN A 96 -8.95 13.87 -22.28
C GLN A 96 -7.83 14.87 -22.59
N LEU A 97 -6.69 14.40 -23.11
CA LEU A 97 -5.54 15.21 -23.50
C LEU A 97 -5.67 15.81 -24.91
N ALA A 98 -6.52 15.23 -25.76
CA ALA A 98 -6.73 15.73 -27.13
C ALA A 98 -7.24 17.19 -27.13
N PRO A 99 -6.69 18.07 -28.01
CA PRO A 99 -7.11 19.46 -28.13
C PRO A 99 -8.63 19.59 -28.38
N ARG A 100 -9.26 20.62 -27.79
CA ARG A 100 -10.72 20.88 -27.91
C ARG A 100 -11.21 20.97 -29.37
N ASP A 101 -10.36 21.38 -30.30
CA ASP A 101 -10.73 21.49 -31.72
C ASP A 101 -10.91 20.12 -32.40
N LYS A 102 -10.16 19.08 -31.99
CA LYS A 102 -10.38 17.70 -32.47
C LYS A 102 -11.65 17.07 -31.90
N ARG A 103 -12.11 17.51 -30.71
CA ARG A 103 -13.39 17.05 -30.12
C ARG A 103 -14.62 17.53 -30.90
N LYS A 104 -14.54 18.66 -31.60
CA LYS A 104 -15.63 19.14 -32.47
C LYS A 104 -15.70 18.36 -33.79
N ILE A 105 -14.58 17.90 -34.33
CA ILE A 105 -14.54 17.18 -35.61
C ILE A 105 -15.24 15.82 -35.48
N ASN A 106 -15.07 15.10 -34.35
CA ASN A 106 -15.82 13.85 -34.09
C ASN A 106 -17.31 14.06 -33.77
N ARG A 107 -17.77 15.31 -33.57
CA ARG A 107 -19.19 15.62 -33.33
C ARG A 107 -19.92 16.08 -34.60
N ILE A 108 -19.19 16.42 -35.65
CA ILE A 108 -19.72 16.71 -36.99
C ILE A 108 -19.72 15.39 -37.76
N GLY A 109 -20.56 14.45 -37.31
CA GLY A 109 -20.69 13.12 -37.91
C GLY A 109 -22.02 12.45 -37.61
N ILE A 110 -23.00 13.18 -37.05
CA ILE A 110 -24.35 12.69 -36.79
C ILE A 110 -25.32 13.78 -37.28
N GLY A 111 -25.67 13.72 -38.57
CA GLY A 111 -26.68 14.60 -39.15
C GLY A 111 -26.44 14.99 -40.60
N GLY A 112 -26.54 14.02 -41.52
CA GLY A 112 -26.87 14.26 -42.93
C GLY A 112 -25.83 14.95 -43.81
N VAL A 113 -25.44 14.24 -44.89
CA VAL A 113 -24.77 14.73 -46.11
C VAL A 113 -23.23 14.81 -46.08
N GLY A 114 -22.62 13.72 -46.55
CA GLY A 114 -21.46 13.71 -47.47
C GLY A 114 -20.12 14.30 -46.98
N SER A 115 -19.22 13.43 -46.55
CA SER A 115 -17.77 13.68 -46.62
C SER A 115 -17.07 12.47 -47.23
N ILE A 116 -16.59 12.63 -48.47
CA ILE A 116 -15.64 11.71 -49.11
C ILE A 116 -14.31 11.87 -48.37
N GLY A 117 -13.80 10.80 -47.78
CA GLY A 117 -12.48 10.74 -47.16
C GLY A 117 -11.97 9.31 -47.18
N LEU A 118 -10.98 9.05 -48.04
CA LEU A 118 -10.28 7.78 -48.30
C LEU A 118 -10.57 6.64 -47.31
N GLU A 119 -11.32 5.63 -47.76
CA GLU A 119 -11.27 4.28 -47.19
C GLU A 119 -9.90 3.69 -47.52
N HIS A 120 -8.98 3.76 -46.56
CA HIS A 120 -7.79 2.92 -46.57
C HIS A 120 -8.21 1.53 -46.10
N ASN A 121 -8.43 0.66 -47.08
CA ASN A 121 -8.68 -0.77 -46.89
C ASN A 121 -7.42 -1.42 -46.29
N THR A 122 -7.49 -1.83 -45.02
CA THR A 122 -6.66 -2.91 -44.47
C THR A 122 -7.54 -3.77 -43.56
N ASP A 123 -7.91 -4.93 -44.10
CA ASP A 123 -8.63 -6.01 -43.44
C ASP A 123 -7.76 -6.68 -42.37
N GLU A 124 -7.87 -6.16 -41.15
CA GLU A 124 -7.83 -6.79 -39.81
C GLU A 124 -7.57 -5.63 -38.84
N PRO A 125 -8.47 -5.29 -37.91
CA PRO A 125 -8.18 -4.24 -36.95
C PRO A 125 -6.97 -4.66 -36.11
N TYR A 126 -5.86 -3.93 -36.23
CA TYR A 126 -4.69 -4.11 -35.38
C TYR A 126 -5.15 -4.17 -33.90
N LYS A 127 -4.97 -5.32 -33.24
CA LYS A 127 -5.34 -5.44 -31.83
C LYS A 127 -4.32 -4.64 -31.00
N PRO A 128 -4.73 -3.54 -30.35
CA PRO A 128 -3.81 -2.72 -29.59
C PRO A 128 -3.20 -3.52 -28.44
N THR A 129 -1.90 -3.37 -28.23
CA THR A 129 -1.18 -3.92 -27.08
C THR A 129 -0.97 -2.84 -26.01
N LEU A 130 -0.61 -3.25 -24.80
CA LEU A 130 -0.24 -2.29 -23.74
C LEU A 130 0.91 -1.39 -24.18
N ASN A 131 1.94 -1.97 -24.80
CA ASN A 131 3.08 -1.21 -25.30
C ASN A 131 2.64 -0.14 -26.31
N THR A 132 1.85 -0.50 -27.33
CA THR A 132 1.38 0.48 -28.32
C THR A 132 0.51 1.56 -27.70
N ARG A 133 -0.36 1.21 -26.75
CA ARG A 133 -1.20 2.19 -26.05
C ARG A 133 -0.39 3.17 -25.21
N LEU A 134 0.63 2.69 -24.51
CA LEU A 134 1.54 3.55 -23.74
C LEU A 134 2.31 4.49 -24.66
N ARG A 135 2.76 4.01 -25.84
CA ARG A 135 3.40 4.85 -26.87
C ARG A 135 2.44 5.91 -27.41
N ASP A 136 1.20 5.53 -27.72
CA ASP A 136 0.16 6.46 -28.18
C ASP A 136 -0.08 7.59 -27.17
N LEU A 137 -0.12 7.24 -25.88
CA LEU A 137 -0.28 8.21 -24.79
C LEU A 137 0.95 9.08 -24.61
N LEU A 138 2.16 8.50 -24.59
CA LEU A 138 3.42 9.26 -24.51
C LEU A 138 3.56 10.25 -25.67
N ALA A 139 3.10 9.89 -26.88
CA ALA A 139 3.11 10.77 -28.03
C ALA A 139 2.18 11.99 -27.89
N GLN A 140 1.25 11.99 -26.94
CA GLN A 140 0.44 13.18 -26.59
C GLN A 140 1.13 14.09 -25.55
N LEU A 141 2.24 13.66 -24.96
CA LEU A 141 2.93 14.34 -23.87
C LEU A 141 4.20 15.02 -24.38
N SER A 142 4.58 16.14 -23.76
CA SER A 142 5.81 16.86 -24.07
C SER A 142 6.47 17.32 -22.78
N GLY A 143 7.69 16.84 -22.52
CA GLY A 143 8.47 17.19 -21.32
C GLY A 143 7.96 16.58 -20.00
N VAL A 144 6.99 15.66 -20.07
CA VAL A 144 6.44 14.91 -18.94
C VAL A 144 6.19 13.46 -19.36
N GLY A 145 6.12 12.56 -18.39
CA GLY A 145 6.01 11.12 -18.62
C GLY A 145 4.74 10.47 -18.09
N ILE A 146 4.74 9.14 -18.17
CA ILE A 146 3.72 8.27 -17.55
C ILE A 146 4.27 7.63 -16.28
N LEU A 147 3.55 7.72 -15.18
CA LEU A 147 3.75 6.88 -14.00
C LEU A 147 2.76 5.70 -14.07
N LEU A 148 3.28 4.48 -14.16
CA LEU A 148 2.52 3.25 -14.02
C LEU A 148 2.66 2.70 -12.61
N SER A 149 1.55 2.63 -11.87
CA SER A 149 1.51 2.09 -10.51
C SER A 149 0.76 0.75 -10.45
N ILE A 150 1.25 -0.16 -9.60
CA ILE A 150 0.56 -1.42 -9.23
C ILE A 150 0.50 -1.49 -7.71
N ASP A 151 -0.70 -1.66 -7.14
CA ASP A 151 -0.87 -1.98 -5.72
C ASP A 151 -1.22 -3.45 -5.54
N GLU A 152 -0.93 -3.99 -4.37
CA GLU A 152 -1.17 -5.38 -3.99
C GLU A 152 -0.69 -6.40 -5.04
N VAL A 153 0.58 -6.33 -5.46
CA VAL A 153 1.14 -7.21 -6.51
C VAL A 153 0.94 -8.72 -6.28
N GLN A 154 0.71 -9.16 -5.04
CA GLN A 154 0.38 -10.57 -4.76
C GLN A 154 -1.00 -11.00 -5.28
N ASP A 155 -1.91 -10.05 -5.48
CA ASP A 155 -3.27 -10.30 -5.97
C ASP A 155 -3.33 -10.32 -7.51
N ALA A 156 -2.25 -9.91 -8.19
CA ALA A 156 -2.15 -9.79 -9.64
C ALA A 156 -1.82 -11.12 -10.34
N SER A 157 -2.36 -11.32 -11.56
CA SER A 157 -2.04 -12.46 -12.41
C SER A 157 -0.59 -12.43 -12.92
N VAL A 158 0.00 -13.61 -13.18
CA VAL A 158 1.38 -13.70 -13.71
C VAL A 158 1.44 -13.09 -15.10
N GLU A 159 0.40 -13.34 -15.89
CA GLU A 159 0.25 -12.91 -17.25
C GLU A 159 0.23 -11.38 -17.34
N ASP A 160 -0.57 -10.72 -16.49
CA ASP A 160 -0.65 -9.24 -16.44
C ASP A 160 0.68 -8.63 -15.97
N LEU A 161 1.27 -9.15 -14.88
CA LEU A 161 2.54 -8.65 -14.36
C LEU A 161 3.68 -8.78 -15.38
N THR A 162 3.73 -9.91 -16.09
CA THR A 162 4.73 -10.16 -17.14
C THR A 162 4.52 -9.20 -18.31
N SER A 163 3.29 -9.04 -18.78
CA SER A 163 2.95 -8.14 -19.88
C SER A 163 3.28 -6.68 -19.57
N ILE A 164 2.94 -6.21 -18.35
CA ILE A 164 3.29 -4.87 -17.86
C ILE A 164 4.81 -4.69 -17.81
N ALA A 165 5.53 -5.64 -17.21
CA ALA A 165 6.98 -5.54 -17.07
C ALA A 165 7.70 -5.52 -18.42
N VAL A 166 7.28 -6.37 -19.38
CA VAL A 166 7.85 -6.40 -20.74
C VAL A 166 7.56 -5.09 -21.46
N ALA A 167 6.33 -4.58 -21.40
CA ALA A 167 5.98 -3.30 -22.02
C ALA A 167 6.80 -2.15 -21.41
N TYR A 168 6.92 -2.10 -20.09
CA TYR A 168 7.73 -1.10 -19.40
C TYR A 168 9.20 -1.17 -19.77
N GLN A 169 9.78 -2.37 -19.83
CA GLN A 169 11.19 -2.57 -20.22
C GLN A 169 11.47 -2.07 -21.63
N ASP A 170 10.56 -2.34 -22.57
CA ASP A 170 10.69 -1.91 -23.96
C ASP A 170 10.66 -0.38 -24.09
N LEU A 171 9.75 0.29 -23.37
CA LEU A 171 9.68 1.76 -23.35
C LEU A 171 10.90 2.39 -22.71
N LEU A 172 11.42 1.79 -21.63
CA LEU A 172 12.67 2.22 -21.00
C LEU A 172 13.87 2.08 -21.95
N ARG A 173 13.91 1.01 -22.76
CA ARG A 173 14.99 0.77 -23.72
C ARG A 173 15.03 1.82 -24.83
N ASP A 174 13.87 2.35 -25.18
CA ASP A 174 13.72 3.45 -26.13
C ASP A 174 13.86 4.84 -25.48
N GLU A 175 14.35 4.89 -24.23
CA GLU A 175 14.58 6.13 -23.46
C GLU A 175 13.33 7.01 -23.32
N LEU A 176 12.14 6.40 -23.31
CA LEU A 176 10.89 7.13 -23.13
C LEU A 176 10.65 7.48 -21.66
N ASP A 177 9.96 8.59 -21.43
CA ASP A 177 9.63 9.08 -20.08
C ASP A 177 8.53 8.24 -19.42
N ILE A 178 8.94 7.09 -18.90
CA ILE A 178 8.08 6.21 -18.11
C ILE A 178 8.70 5.88 -16.75
N SER A 179 7.85 5.87 -15.73
CA SER A 179 8.16 5.51 -14.36
C SER A 179 7.26 4.35 -13.94
N PHE A 180 7.78 3.46 -13.10
CA PHE A 180 7.06 2.30 -12.58
C PHE A 180 7.19 2.23 -11.07
N VAL A 181 6.06 2.05 -10.38
CA VAL A 181 6.04 1.82 -8.94
C VAL A 181 5.13 0.63 -8.65
N ALA A 182 5.64 -0.36 -7.93
CA ALA A 182 4.85 -1.51 -7.49
C ALA A 182 4.86 -1.63 -5.96
N ALA A 183 3.72 -1.95 -5.37
CA ALA A 183 3.57 -2.18 -3.95
C ALA A 183 2.89 -3.53 -3.67
N GLY A 184 3.28 -4.21 -2.59
CA GLY A 184 2.56 -5.40 -2.13
C GLY A 184 3.23 -6.09 -0.96
N LEU A 185 2.78 -7.31 -0.64
CA LEU A 185 3.41 -8.13 0.39
C LEU A 185 4.81 -8.59 -0.05
N PRO A 186 5.74 -8.86 0.89
CA PRO A 186 7.08 -9.35 0.56
C PRO A 186 7.07 -10.55 -0.40
N GLN A 187 6.18 -11.53 -0.21
CA GLN A 187 6.05 -12.65 -1.14
C GLN A 187 5.58 -12.26 -2.54
N GLY A 188 4.59 -11.37 -2.65
CA GLY A 188 4.10 -10.89 -3.93
C GLY A 188 5.20 -10.20 -4.73
N VAL A 189 5.98 -9.38 -4.03
CA VAL A 189 7.16 -8.71 -4.59
C VAL A 189 8.23 -9.71 -5.01
N ASN A 190 8.55 -10.71 -4.19
CA ASN A 190 9.52 -11.74 -4.56
C ASN A 190 9.06 -12.53 -5.78
N ARG A 191 7.78 -12.92 -5.83
CA ARG A 191 7.17 -13.58 -6.98
C ARG A 191 7.29 -12.73 -8.24
N LEU A 192 6.96 -11.43 -8.17
CA LEU A 192 7.14 -10.49 -9.28
C LEU A 192 8.58 -10.53 -9.80
N LEU A 193 9.57 -10.51 -8.91
CA LEU A 193 10.99 -10.49 -9.26
C LEU A 193 11.54 -11.82 -9.79
N ASP A 194 10.84 -12.92 -9.50
CA ASP A 194 11.14 -14.27 -9.97
C ASP A 194 10.44 -14.62 -11.29
N LEU A 195 9.56 -13.75 -11.81
CA LEU A 195 8.89 -14.02 -13.09
C LEU A 195 9.91 -14.12 -14.25
N PRO A 196 9.66 -15.00 -15.23
CA PRO A 196 10.51 -15.10 -16.41
C PRO A 196 10.44 -13.79 -17.22
N GLY A 197 11.57 -13.35 -17.76
CA GLY A 197 11.64 -12.16 -18.61
C GLY A 197 11.63 -10.81 -17.89
N VAL A 198 11.38 -10.76 -16.57
CA VAL A 198 11.33 -9.49 -15.81
C VAL A 198 12.57 -9.24 -14.95
N THR A 199 13.67 -9.94 -15.21
CA THR A 199 14.92 -9.88 -14.42
C THR A 199 15.48 -8.48 -14.24
N PHE A 200 15.16 -7.55 -15.16
CA PHE A 200 15.55 -6.15 -15.05
C PHE A 200 14.95 -5.47 -13.81
N LEU A 201 13.74 -5.84 -13.38
CA LEU A 201 13.09 -5.33 -12.16
C LEU A 201 13.88 -5.66 -10.89
N ARG A 202 14.81 -6.63 -10.94
CA ARG A 202 15.71 -6.89 -9.81
C ARG A 202 16.60 -5.70 -9.47
N ARG A 203 16.83 -4.80 -10.44
CA ARG A 203 17.60 -3.56 -10.31
C ARG A 203 16.74 -2.36 -9.90
N ALA A 204 15.44 -2.53 -9.74
CA ALA A 204 14.56 -1.49 -9.20
C ALA A 204 14.99 -1.11 -7.78
N GLN A 205 14.79 0.15 -7.40
CA GLN A 205 15.01 0.59 -6.03
C GLN A 205 13.96 -0.05 -5.11
N ARG A 206 14.43 -0.73 -4.06
CA ARG A 206 13.55 -1.46 -3.14
C ARG A 206 13.45 -0.77 -1.80
N PHE A 207 12.22 -0.69 -1.30
CA PHE A 207 11.93 -0.18 0.03
C PHE A 207 11.06 -1.19 0.78
N VAL A 208 11.54 -1.64 1.94
CA VAL A 208 10.75 -2.45 2.87
C VAL A 208 10.23 -1.51 3.95
N LEU A 209 8.91 -1.31 3.99
CA LEU A 209 8.28 -0.46 4.99
C LEU A 209 8.11 -1.24 6.29
N GLY A 210 8.67 -0.67 7.37
CA GLY A 210 8.39 -1.07 8.73
C GLY A 210 7.53 -0.04 9.47
N PRO A 211 7.33 -0.26 10.79
CA PRO A 211 6.67 0.71 11.65
C PRO A 211 7.36 2.07 11.62
N LEU A 212 6.61 3.13 11.91
CA LEU A 212 7.18 4.45 12.16
C LEU A 212 8.09 4.38 13.40
N SER A 213 9.18 5.13 13.38
CA SER A 213 9.98 5.36 14.59
C SER A 213 9.12 6.06 15.65
N ALA A 214 9.50 5.93 16.93
CA ALA A 214 8.81 6.62 18.02
C ALA A 214 8.71 8.14 17.78
N GLY A 215 9.77 8.75 17.23
CA GLY A 215 9.77 10.17 16.85
C GLY A 215 8.76 10.50 15.75
N ASN A 216 8.73 9.72 14.67
CA ASN A 216 7.78 9.91 13.57
C ASN A 216 6.32 9.64 14.02
N ALA A 217 6.10 8.68 14.92
CA ALA A 217 4.78 8.44 15.49
C ALA A 217 4.32 9.62 16.37
N ALA A 218 5.21 10.13 17.23
CA ALA A 218 4.94 11.32 18.06
C ALA A 218 4.64 12.56 17.20
N GLU A 219 5.42 12.78 16.14
CA GLU A 219 5.19 13.85 15.17
C GLU A 219 3.84 13.66 14.45
N ALA A 220 3.48 12.44 14.05
CA ALA A 220 2.20 12.16 13.41
C ALA A 220 1.01 12.50 14.31
N PHE A 221 1.05 12.14 15.60
CA PHE A 221 0.00 12.52 16.55
C PHE A 221 -0.07 14.04 16.74
N THR A 222 1.09 14.69 16.90
CA THR A 222 1.17 16.14 17.17
C THR A 222 0.70 16.95 15.96
N ALA A 223 1.26 16.68 14.78
CA ALA A 223 0.93 17.39 13.55
C ALA A 223 -0.53 17.19 13.14
N THR A 224 -1.05 15.97 13.28
CA THR A 224 -2.46 15.70 12.94
C THR A 224 -3.44 16.42 13.87
N ALA A 225 -3.10 16.55 15.15
CA ALA A 225 -3.97 17.20 16.13
C ALA A 225 -3.91 18.74 16.10
N ALA A 226 -2.78 19.32 15.64
CA ALA A 226 -2.46 20.75 15.79
C ALA A 226 -3.58 21.72 15.38
N ASP A 227 -4.22 21.49 14.23
CA ASP A 227 -5.24 22.39 13.67
C ASP A 227 -6.68 21.99 14.05
N SER A 228 -6.85 20.99 14.94
CA SER A 228 -8.17 20.48 15.34
C SER A 228 -8.80 21.18 16.55
N GLY A 229 -8.04 22.04 17.23
CA GLY A 229 -8.44 22.67 18.50
C GLY A 229 -8.24 21.79 19.74
N LEU A 230 -7.67 20.59 19.57
CA LEU A 230 -7.26 19.68 20.64
C LEU A 230 -5.80 19.29 20.43
N ASN A 231 -4.96 19.47 21.46
CA ASN A 231 -3.55 19.08 21.41
C ASN A 231 -3.25 17.99 22.44
N PHE A 232 -2.40 17.03 22.09
CA PHE A 232 -1.93 16.03 23.04
C PHE A 232 -1.03 16.66 24.12
N SER A 233 -1.14 16.19 25.36
CA SER A 233 -0.08 16.39 26.36
C SER A 233 1.14 15.52 26.03
N GLU A 234 2.31 15.85 26.59
CA GLU A 234 3.53 15.06 26.39
C GLU A 234 3.36 13.61 26.87
N GLU A 235 2.69 13.43 28.02
CA GLU A 235 2.39 12.10 28.56
C GLU A 235 1.42 11.33 27.66
N ALA A 236 0.43 12.02 27.08
CA ALA A 236 -0.51 11.42 26.14
C ALA A 236 0.19 10.96 24.86
N ILE A 237 1.13 11.76 24.32
CA ILE A 237 1.96 11.36 23.18
C ILE A 237 2.76 10.09 23.51
N SER A 238 3.43 10.06 24.68
CA SER A 238 4.22 8.90 25.08
C SER A 238 3.37 7.62 25.10
N LYS A 239 2.17 7.68 25.69
CA LYS A 239 1.25 6.54 25.73
C LYS A 239 0.70 6.16 24.36
N ALA A 240 0.39 7.15 23.52
CA ALA A 240 -0.14 6.90 22.17
C ALA A 240 0.92 6.25 21.27
N VAL A 241 2.19 6.64 21.41
CA VAL A 241 3.32 6.01 20.72
C VAL A 241 3.51 4.57 21.16
N GLU A 242 3.47 4.31 22.47
CA GLU A 242 3.55 2.96 23.03
C GLU A 242 2.40 2.06 22.54
N LEU A 243 1.16 2.54 22.65
CA LEU A 243 -0.03 1.81 22.23
C LEU A 243 -0.10 1.59 20.72
N SER A 244 0.39 2.53 19.91
CA SER A 244 0.37 2.36 18.45
C SER A 244 1.50 1.48 17.93
N LYS A 245 2.57 1.27 18.73
CA LYS A 245 3.81 0.58 18.33
C LYS A 245 4.37 1.09 16.98
N GLY A 246 4.14 2.37 16.66
CA GLY A 246 4.52 2.98 15.39
C GLY A 246 3.77 2.46 14.15
N TYR A 247 2.78 1.57 14.32
CA TYR A 247 2.04 0.99 13.20
C TYR A 247 1.06 2.04 12.64
N PRO A 248 1.19 2.48 11.37
CA PRO A 248 0.49 3.66 10.84
C PRO A 248 -1.03 3.63 10.99
N TYR A 249 -1.65 2.46 10.77
CA TYR A 249 -3.09 2.32 10.97
C TYR A 249 -3.49 2.52 12.45
N LEU A 250 -2.71 1.96 13.40
CA LEU A 250 -2.94 2.20 14.83
C LEU A 250 -2.66 3.65 15.22
N VAL A 251 -1.66 4.32 14.64
CA VAL A 251 -1.42 5.75 14.89
C VAL A 251 -2.67 6.56 14.55
N GLN A 252 -3.29 6.30 13.39
CA GLN A 252 -4.53 6.98 13.02
C GLN A 252 -5.71 6.59 13.93
N LEU A 253 -5.83 5.31 14.29
CA LEU A 253 -6.94 4.82 15.13
C LEU A 253 -6.86 5.35 16.57
N VAL A 254 -5.71 5.21 17.22
CA VAL A 254 -5.44 5.74 18.57
C VAL A 254 -5.67 7.24 18.61
N GLY A 255 -5.19 7.96 17.59
CA GLY A 255 -5.39 9.40 17.48
C GLY A 255 -6.87 9.76 17.37
N SER A 256 -7.61 9.05 16.52
CA SER A 256 -9.06 9.25 16.32
C SER A 256 -9.83 9.04 17.61
N LEU A 257 -9.62 7.91 18.29
CA LEU A 257 -10.35 7.55 19.50
C LEU A 257 -9.99 8.49 20.67
N ALA A 258 -8.71 8.78 20.87
CA ALA A 258 -8.29 9.69 21.94
C ALA A 258 -8.82 11.11 21.72
N TRP A 259 -8.84 11.58 20.47
CA TRP A 259 -9.46 12.86 20.11
C TRP A 259 -10.96 12.88 20.42
N GLU A 260 -11.69 11.82 20.09
CA GLU A 260 -13.12 11.70 20.36
C GLU A 260 -13.42 11.71 21.87
N ARG A 261 -12.63 10.99 22.68
CA ARG A 261 -12.77 11.00 24.14
C ARG A 261 -12.53 12.39 24.71
N ALA A 262 -11.48 13.09 24.30
CA ALA A 262 -11.19 14.44 24.77
C ALA A 262 -12.26 15.45 24.31
N ASN A 263 -12.73 15.34 23.06
CA ASN A 263 -13.76 16.22 22.52
C ASN A 263 -15.10 16.04 23.24
N ALA A 264 -15.46 14.82 23.63
CA ALA A 264 -16.66 14.54 24.43
C ALA A 264 -16.61 15.17 25.83
N ARG A 265 -15.41 15.43 26.37
CA ARG A 265 -15.19 16.11 27.66
C ARG A 265 -15.16 17.65 27.54
N ASP A 266 -15.34 18.20 26.33
CA ASP A 266 -15.25 19.64 25.99
C ASP A 266 -13.93 20.29 26.43
N GLU A 267 -12.84 19.51 26.43
CA GLU A 267 -11.50 19.99 26.80
C GLU A 267 -10.75 20.61 25.62
N THR A 268 -9.57 21.18 25.87
CA THR A 268 -8.64 21.68 24.83
C THR A 268 -7.39 20.83 24.70
N LYS A 269 -7.27 19.79 25.53
CA LYS A 269 -6.13 18.88 25.57
C LYS A 269 -6.58 17.42 25.57
N ILE A 270 -5.82 16.58 24.88
CA ILE A 270 -5.92 15.12 24.95
C ILE A 270 -4.94 14.67 26.03
N ALA A 271 -5.45 14.10 27.11
CA ALA A 271 -4.68 13.68 28.28
C ALA A 271 -4.27 12.20 28.19
N ALA A 272 -3.29 11.80 28.98
CA ALA A 272 -2.86 10.39 29.08
C ALA A 272 -4.02 9.44 29.42
N SER A 273 -4.97 9.89 30.25
CA SER A 273 -6.16 9.12 30.61
C SER A 273 -7.11 8.87 29.44
N ASP A 274 -7.16 9.77 28.45
CA ASP A 274 -7.96 9.55 27.24
C ASP A 274 -7.41 8.37 26.44
N VAL A 275 -6.08 8.31 26.30
CA VAL A 275 -5.37 7.23 25.61
C VAL A 275 -5.51 5.90 26.37
N ASP A 276 -5.37 5.92 27.70
CA ASP A 276 -5.60 4.72 28.52
C ASP A 276 -7.01 4.17 28.33
N SER A 277 -8.01 5.05 28.29
CA SER A 277 -9.42 4.67 28.22
C SER A 277 -9.86 4.04 26.89
N ILE A 278 -9.03 4.11 25.85
CA ILE A 278 -9.31 3.59 24.51
C ILE A 278 -8.44 2.39 24.14
N ALA A 279 -7.51 1.97 25.00
CA ALA A 279 -6.54 0.94 24.67
C ALA A 279 -7.20 -0.38 24.23
N ASP A 280 -8.14 -0.89 25.04
CA ASP A 280 -8.88 -2.12 24.73
C ASP A 280 -9.76 -1.98 23.47
N GLU A 281 -10.36 -0.80 23.29
CA GLU A 281 -11.19 -0.49 22.12
C GLU A 281 -10.35 -0.47 20.83
N ALA A 282 -9.20 0.20 20.85
CA ALA A 282 -8.28 0.26 19.71
C ALA A 282 -7.76 -1.13 19.32
N ILE A 283 -7.38 -1.94 20.30
CA ILE A 283 -6.94 -3.33 20.07
C ILE A 283 -8.10 -4.18 19.52
N SER A 284 -9.31 -4.03 20.06
CA SER A 284 -10.49 -4.75 19.56
C SER A 284 -10.82 -4.40 18.10
N ILE A 285 -10.77 -3.12 17.75
CA ILE A 285 -10.96 -2.66 16.36
C ILE A 285 -9.85 -3.21 15.45
N LEU A 286 -8.59 -3.20 15.90
CA LEU A 286 -7.48 -3.81 15.16
C LEU A 286 -7.71 -5.31 14.93
N CYS A 287 -8.19 -6.03 15.94
CA CYS A 287 -8.53 -7.45 15.84
C CYS A 287 -9.55 -7.71 14.73
N THR A 288 -10.65 -6.95 14.70
CA THR A 288 -11.69 -7.14 13.69
C THR A 288 -11.25 -6.70 12.29
N GLN A 289 -10.51 -5.59 12.18
CA GLN A 289 -10.22 -4.97 10.88
C GLN A 289 -8.92 -5.42 10.23
N VAL A 290 -7.94 -5.90 11.02
CA VAL A 290 -6.61 -6.30 10.52
C VAL A 290 -6.32 -7.76 10.82
N HIS A 291 -6.38 -8.19 12.09
CA HIS A 291 -5.97 -9.54 12.47
C HIS A 291 -6.89 -10.60 11.89
N LEU A 292 -8.21 -10.43 12.03
CA LEU A 292 -9.20 -11.39 11.55
C LEU A 292 -9.10 -11.62 10.03
N PRO A 293 -9.08 -10.59 9.15
CA PRO A 293 -8.87 -10.80 7.71
C PRO A 293 -7.51 -11.42 7.37
N ALA A 294 -6.46 -11.12 8.14
CA ALA A 294 -5.14 -11.69 7.92
C ALA A 294 -5.06 -13.18 8.33
N ALA A 295 -5.86 -13.59 9.32
CA ALA A 295 -5.88 -14.95 9.85
C ALA A 295 -6.99 -15.84 9.28
N SER A 296 -8.04 -15.28 8.67
CA SER A 296 -9.28 -16.00 8.31
C SER A 296 -9.07 -17.09 7.26
N SER A 297 -8.11 -16.93 6.35
CA SER A 297 -7.83 -17.86 5.26
C SER A 297 -6.66 -18.81 5.55
N LEU A 298 -6.12 -18.81 6.76
CA LEU A 298 -4.94 -19.60 7.09
C LEU A 298 -5.25 -21.11 7.14
N PRO A 299 -4.42 -21.96 6.50
CA PRO A 299 -4.51 -23.40 6.66
C PRO A 299 -4.40 -23.82 8.14
N PRO A 300 -5.02 -24.94 8.55
CA PRO A 300 -5.03 -25.38 9.95
C PRO A 300 -3.64 -25.48 10.59
N ALA A 301 -2.64 -25.98 9.84
CA ALA A 301 -1.27 -26.09 10.34
C ALA A 301 -0.58 -24.73 10.58
N GLN A 302 -0.94 -23.70 9.80
CA GLN A 302 -0.44 -22.34 10.01
C GLN A 302 -1.12 -21.69 11.20
N ARG A 303 -2.44 -21.86 11.33
CA ARG A 303 -3.20 -21.38 12.49
C ARG A 303 -2.68 -21.99 13.80
N GLN A 304 -2.53 -23.31 13.85
CA GLN A 304 -1.98 -24.01 15.03
C GLN A 304 -0.58 -23.50 15.41
N PHE A 305 0.26 -23.18 14.43
CA PHE A 305 1.56 -22.57 14.67
C PHE A 305 1.43 -21.21 15.35
N LEU A 306 0.55 -20.34 14.86
CA LEU A 306 0.33 -19.01 15.45
C LEU A 306 -0.34 -19.10 16.84
N ASP A 307 -1.26 -20.04 17.07
CA ASP A 307 -1.84 -20.32 18.39
C ASP A 307 -0.75 -20.73 19.40
N SER A 308 0.16 -21.62 18.98
CA SER A 308 1.28 -22.09 19.80
C SER A 308 2.29 -20.97 20.06
N MET A 309 2.58 -20.16 19.04
CA MET A 309 3.44 -18.99 19.15
C MET A 309 2.86 -17.95 20.11
N SER A 310 1.57 -17.68 20.02
CA SER A 310 0.85 -16.76 20.90
C SER A 310 0.87 -17.21 22.35
N SER A 311 0.74 -18.53 22.58
CA SER A 311 0.80 -19.12 23.93
C SER A 311 2.22 -19.10 24.53
N ALA A 312 3.25 -19.20 23.68
CA ALA A 312 4.65 -19.17 24.08
C ALA A 312 5.24 -17.74 24.15
N SER A 313 4.51 -16.75 23.65
CA SER A 313 5.01 -15.38 23.52
C SER A 313 5.18 -14.70 24.89
N VAL A 314 6.39 -14.25 25.18
CA VAL A 314 6.73 -13.40 26.34
C VAL A 314 7.26 -12.08 25.81
N ASP A 315 6.64 -10.97 26.23
CA ASP A 315 6.95 -9.61 25.75
C ASP A 315 6.97 -9.47 24.21
N GLY A 316 6.14 -10.26 23.52
CA GLY A 316 5.99 -10.27 22.06
C GLY A 316 6.97 -11.18 21.31
N ILE A 317 7.84 -11.90 22.01
CA ILE A 317 8.83 -12.82 21.44
C ILE A 317 8.49 -14.26 21.84
N ALA A 318 8.58 -15.19 20.89
CA ALA A 318 8.45 -16.63 21.13
C ALA A 318 9.61 -17.39 20.48
N THR A 319 10.06 -18.48 21.10
CA THR A 319 11.10 -19.33 20.49
C THR A 319 10.51 -20.44 19.63
N ILE A 320 11.19 -20.78 18.53
CA ILE A 320 10.77 -21.89 17.66
C ILE A 320 10.81 -23.24 18.38
N THR A 321 11.64 -23.36 19.41
CA THR A 321 11.77 -24.58 20.23
C THR A 321 10.51 -24.78 21.08
N GLU A 322 10.05 -23.75 21.80
CA GLU A 322 8.82 -23.81 22.61
C GLU A 322 7.58 -24.08 21.76
N ILE A 323 7.51 -23.48 20.56
CA ILE A 323 6.44 -23.75 19.59
C ILE A 323 6.46 -25.21 19.14
N ALA A 324 7.65 -25.80 18.94
CA ALA A 324 7.78 -27.20 18.54
C ALA A 324 7.39 -28.15 19.68
N GLU A 325 7.85 -27.85 20.90
CA GLU A 325 7.55 -28.62 22.11
C GLU A 325 6.05 -28.64 22.42
N SER A 326 5.36 -27.49 22.34
CA SER A 326 3.92 -27.40 22.60
C SER A 326 3.07 -28.20 21.60
N GLN A 327 3.59 -28.42 20.38
CA GLN A 327 2.95 -29.26 19.36
C GLN A 327 3.41 -30.72 19.38
N GLY A 328 4.36 -31.10 20.23
CA GLY A 328 4.98 -32.43 20.20
C GLY A 328 5.72 -32.73 18.89
N ARG A 329 6.32 -31.70 18.28
CA ARG A 329 6.97 -31.76 16.96
C ARG A 329 8.44 -31.37 17.03
N THR A 330 9.17 -31.62 15.94
CA THR A 330 10.54 -31.12 15.81
C THR A 330 10.55 -29.76 15.10
N VAL A 331 11.51 -28.89 15.45
CA VAL A 331 11.77 -27.61 14.76
C VAL A 331 11.91 -27.79 13.24
N ARG A 332 12.60 -28.85 12.82
CA ARG A 332 12.76 -29.20 11.39
C ARG A 332 11.41 -29.42 10.71
N SER A 333 10.46 -30.07 11.38
CA SER A 333 9.12 -30.32 10.81
C SER A 333 8.29 -29.05 10.67
N LEU A 334 8.58 -28.00 11.45
CA LEU A 334 7.88 -26.71 11.40
C LEU A 334 8.47 -25.73 10.39
N SER A 335 9.66 -26.00 9.84
CA SER A 335 10.41 -25.06 9.00
C SER A 335 9.60 -24.59 7.78
N ALA A 336 8.86 -25.48 7.13
CA ALA A 336 8.03 -25.13 5.98
C ALA A 336 6.80 -24.27 6.38
N THR A 337 6.18 -24.54 7.53
CA THR A 337 5.07 -23.72 8.04
C THR A 337 5.57 -22.34 8.46
N ARG A 338 6.69 -22.28 9.18
CA ARG A 338 7.37 -21.04 9.56
C ARG A 338 7.67 -20.18 8.33
N GLN A 339 8.26 -20.77 7.29
CA GLN A 339 8.59 -20.03 6.07
C GLN A 339 7.33 -19.44 5.44
N ARG A 340 6.24 -20.23 5.31
CA ARG A 340 4.96 -19.73 4.75
C ARG A 340 4.34 -18.59 5.56
N LEU A 341 4.54 -18.57 6.88
CA LEU A 341 4.04 -17.49 7.75
C LEU A 341 4.88 -16.22 7.67
N ILE A 342 6.20 -16.34 7.54
CA ILE A 342 7.12 -15.21 7.24
C ILE A 342 6.76 -14.60 5.90
N ASP A 343 6.58 -15.49 4.93
CA ASP A 343 6.20 -15.18 3.58
C ASP A 343 4.84 -14.47 3.47
N ALA A 344 3.87 -14.87 4.30
CA ALA A 344 2.57 -14.22 4.45
C ALA A 344 2.63 -12.91 5.26
N ASP A 345 3.83 -12.52 5.74
CA ASP A 345 4.11 -11.32 6.52
C ASP A 345 3.32 -11.26 7.84
N LEU A 346 3.12 -12.43 8.46
CA LEU A 346 2.44 -12.57 9.74
C LEU A 346 3.42 -12.65 10.92
N ILE A 347 4.60 -13.22 10.68
CA ILE A 347 5.69 -13.36 11.65
C ILE A 347 7.02 -12.97 11.01
N GLU A 348 7.99 -12.58 11.83
CA GLU A 348 9.34 -12.32 11.37
C GLU A 348 10.39 -12.82 12.38
N PRO A 349 11.63 -13.08 11.94
CA PRO A 349 12.72 -13.42 12.86
C PRO A 349 13.10 -12.20 13.72
N ALA A 350 13.09 -12.37 15.04
CA ALA A 350 13.58 -11.36 15.99
C ALA A 350 15.07 -11.55 16.32
N ALA A 351 15.48 -12.81 16.50
CA ALA A 351 16.86 -13.24 16.69
C ALA A 351 17.03 -14.70 16.25
N HIS A 352 18.19 -15.30 16.54
CA HIS A 352 18.42 -16.71 16.21
C HIS A 352 17.46 -17.64 16.96
N GLY A 353 16.48 -18.20 16.26
CA GLY A 353 15.47 -19.08 16.84
C GLY A 353 14.29 -18.36 17.48
N GLU A 354 14.29 -17.03 17.49
CA GLU A 354 13.22 -16.19 18.04
C GLU A 354 12.34 -15.61 16.93
N LEU A 355 11.05 -15.53 17.20
CA LEU A 355 10.02 -15.06 16.29
C LEU A 355 9.15 -14.03 16.99
N GLN A 356 8.69 -13.04 16.22
CA GLN A 356 7.70 -12.07 16.66
C GLN A 356 6.60 -11.89 15.62
N PHE A 357 5.43 -11.43 16.05
CA PHE A 357 4.37 -11.05 15.12
C PHE A 357 4.72 -9.74 14.43
N VAL A 358 4.44 -9.67 13.12
CA VAL A 358 4.68 -8.45 12.32
C VAL A 358 3.62 -7.38 12.63
N ILE A 359 2.37 -7.81 12.86
CA ILE A 359 1.27 -6.92 13.18
C ILE A 359 1.14 -6.82 14.71
N PRO A 360 1.16 -5.62 15.30
CA PRO A 360 0.99 -5.42 16.74
C PRO A 360 -0.23 -6.15 17.31
N TYR A 361 -0.10 -6.71 18.52
CA TYR A 361 -1.20 -7.31 19.30
C TYR A 361 -1.85 -8.54 18.63
N MET A 362 -1.21 -9.15 17.63
CA MET A 362 -1.71 -10.36 16.98
C MET A 362 -1.74 -11.55 17.97
N GLU A 363 -0.83 -11.58 18.94
CA GLU A 363 -0.86 -12.49 20.08
C GLU A 363 -2.17 -12.38 20.89
N CYS A 364 -2.68 -11.17 21.08
CA CYS A 364 -3.95 -10.97 21.78
C CYS A 364 -5.11 -11.58 21.00
N PHE A 365 -5.08 -11.52 19.66
CA PHE A 365 -6.11 -12.12 18.81
C PHE A 365 -6.17 -13.64 18.94
N PHE A 366 -5.03 -14.33 18.97
CA PHE A 366 -4.99 -15.80 19.10
C PHE A 366 -5.25 -16.29 20.53
N ASN A 367 -4.93 -15.50 21.55
CA ASN A 367 -5.24 -15.84 22.96
C ASN A 367 -6.70 -15.58 23.35
N SER A 368 -7.42 -14.73 22.60
CA SER A 368 -8.78 -14.31 22.93
C SER A 368 -9.81 -15.22 22.25
N THR A 369 -10.24 -16.28 22.95
CA THR A 369 -11.10 -17.33 22.37
C THR A 369 -12.58 -16.98 22.16
N ASP A 370 -13.13 -15.85 22.66
CA ASP A 370 -14.60 -15.66 22.56
C ASP A 370 -15.16 -14.22 22.62
N LYS A 371 -14.34 -13.16 22.63
CA LYS A 371 -14.83 -11.78 22.92
C LYS A 371 -14.58 -10.70 21.86
N LEU A 372 -13.87 -10.98 20.78
CA LEU A 372 -13.45 -9.93 19.85
C LEU A 372 -14.46 -9.76 18.70
N GLY A 373 -15.18 -8.62 18.70
CA GLY A 373 -16.00 -8.17 17.58
C GLY A 373 -17.50 -8.47 17.65
N ARG A 374 -18.01 -9.04 18.75
CA ARG A 374 -19.46 -9.09 19.01
C ARG A 374 -19.87 -7.80 19.72
N VAL A 375 -20.77 -7.04 19.10
CA VAL A 375 -21.46 -5.90 19.69
C VAL A 375 -22.81 -6.42 20.21
N ASP A 376 -23.20 -6.06 21.42
CA ASP A 376 -24.51 -6.40 22.00
C ASP A 376 -25.69 -5.79 21.22
#